data_AF-X0RSB9-F1
#
_entry.id   AF-X0RSB9-F1
#
_cell.length_a   1.000
_cell.length_b   1.000
_cell.length_c   1.000
_cell.angle_alpha   90.00
_cell.angle_beta   90.00
_cell.angle_gamma   90.00
#
_symmetry.space_group_name_H-M   'P 1'
#
loop_
_entity.id
_entity.type
_entity.pdbx_description
1 polymer ?
#
loop_
_entity_poly.entity_id
_entity_poly.type
_entity_poly.pdbx_seq_one_letter_code
_entity_poly.pdbx_strand_id
1 'polypeptide(L)'
;SFSFAAGQGETAWETLSQEASDYLKMAANKMDEAIKTYQGVNYPNKKLWVEAIDYGEKAIEADPDFIEAHYHLAQIYQYTNWYYREAREWGRYIELIQKKEVISPEAEQKLSFAYYRLGYAAYQREDYDGCTLYLQKAVEVSSEMTEAHYWLARVFYEEGRLNDSLSSWQKVLEIDPYYPRAQYFYTKVENSIKYGKEAYSHYEAGYNLYEQRLFEEAIYEYRQAVRYNSDFSSAYYWLGRIYYERGNYREAASNWKEVLRLEPENKKAEYWLRQAEKQGE
;
A
#
# COMPACT_ATOMS: atom_id res chain seq x y z
N SER A 1 20.49 -11.93 18.18
CA SER A 1 21.64 -11.51 19.01
C SER A 1 22.27 -10.31 18.33
N PHE A 2 21.90 -9.09 18.73
CA PHE A 2 22.51 -7.89 18.18
C PHE A 2 23.78 -7.59 18.97
N SER A 3 24.92 -7.74 18.29
CA SER A 3 26.23 -7.34 18.77
C SER A 3 26.39 -5.86 18.46
N PHE A 4 26.44 -5.02 19.49
CA PHE A 4 27.08 -3.71 19.38
C PHE A 4 28.54 -3.97 18.99
N ALA A 5 28.87 -3.81 17.71
CA ALA A 5 30.25 -3.73 17.30
C ALA A 5 30.79 -2.40 17.84
N ALA A 6 31.50 -2.47 18.96
CA ALA A 6 32.42 -1.43 19.38
C ALA A 6 33.56 -1.38 18.35
N GLY A 7 33.33 -0.64 17.27
CA GLY A 7 34.30 -0.31 16.24
C GLY A 7 34.65 1.17 16.36
N GLN A 8 35.93 1.45 16.57
CA GLN A 8 36.49 2.78 16.75
C GLN A 8 36.13 3.74 15.61
N GLY A 9 35.48 4.82 15.99
CA GLY A 9 35.20 6.00 15.19
C GLY A 9 34.29 6.87 16.03
N GLU A 10 34.85 7.85 16.75
CA GLU A 10 34.06 8.93 17.33
C GLU A 10 33.30 9.58 16.16
N THR A 11 32.04 9.20 16.00
CA THR A 11 31.16 9.81 15.00
C THR A 11 30.74 11.17 15.57
N ALA A 12 30.67 12.18 14.71
CA ALA A 12 30.57 13.60 15.06
C ALA A 12 29.28 14.04 15.79
N TRP A 13 28.61 13.15 16.52
CA TRP A 13 27.25 13.30 17.05
C TRP A 13 27.15 13.59 18.56
N GLU A 14 28.26 13.60 19.31
CA GLU A 14 28.18 13.44 20.77
C GLU A 14 28.47 14.71 21.57
N THR A 15 27.42 15.43 21.93
CA THR A 15 27.22 15.76 23.35
C THR A 15 25.98 14.99 23.80
N LEU A 16 26.12 13.66 23.87
CA LEU A 16 25.05 12.77 24.27
C LEU A 16 24.75 12.96 25.76
N SER A 17 23.49 13.23 26.10
CA SER A 17 23.02 13.00 27.46
C SER A 17 23.16 11.51 27.78
N GLN A 18 24.03 11.16 28.73
CA GLN A 18 24.19 9.78 29.20
C GLN A 18 22.85 9.22 29.71
N GLU A 19 22.08 10.08 30.40
CA GLU A 19 20.73 9.75 30.87
C GLU A 19 19.78 9.41 29.70
N ALA A 20 19.75 10.23 28.65
CA ALA A 20 18.94 9.97 27.47
C ALA A 20 19.36 8.66 26.77
N SER A 21 20.66 8.40 26.69
CA SER A 21 21.21 7.17 26.11
C SER A 21 20.81 5.92 26.90
N ASP A 22 20.74 6.01 28.23
CA ASP A 22 20.33 4.89 29.07
C ASP A 22 18.84 4.61 28.97
N TYR A 23 18.00 5.65 28.94
CA TYR A 23 16.57 5.49 28.66
C TYR A 23 16.29 4.90 27.28
N LEU A 24 17.02 5.35 26.25
CA LEU A 24 16.88 4.80 24.90
C LEU A 24 17.17 3.30 24.86
N LYS A 25 18.22 2.83 25.54
CA LYS A 25 18.53 1.40 25.65
C LYS A 25 17.40 0.63 26.34
N MET A 26 16.80 1.20 27.39
CA MET A 26 15.65 0.58 28.06
C MET A 26 14.44 0.50 27.12
N ALA A 27 14.16 1.56 26.37
CA ALA A 27 13.09 1.61 25.38
C ALA A 27 13.25 0.53 24.30
N ALA A 28 14.45 0.44 23.71
CA ALA A 28 14.78 -0.56 22.69
C ALA A 28 14.63 -2.00 23.22
N ASN A 29 15.15 -2.27 24.42
CA ASN A 29 14.99 -3.58 25.05
C ASN A 29 13.52 -3.98 25.25
N LYS A 30 12.67 -3.02 25.65
CA LYS A 30 11.24 -3.25 25.86
C LYS A 30 10.47 -3.43 24.57
N MET A 31 10.84 -2.69 23.54
CA MET A 31 10.33 -2.88 22.19
C MET A 31 10.66 -4.29 21.67
N ASP A 32 11.91 -4.75 21.78
CA ASP A 32 12.31 -6.10 21.37
C ASP A 32 11.58 -7.19 22.16
N GLU A 33 11.43 -7.01 23.48
CA GLU A 33 10.65 -7.90 24.33
C GLU A 33 9.18 -7.96 23.88
N ALA A 34 8.59 -6.81 23.54
CA ALA A 34 7.22 -6.70 23.09
C ALA A 34 7.00 -7.40 21.73
N ILE A 35 7.90 -7.18 20.76
CA ILE A 35 7.84 -7.81 19.44
C ILE A 35 7.85 -9.34 19.58
N LYS A 36 8.78 -9.87 20.38
CA LYS A 36 8.90 -11.31 20.62
C LYS A 36 7.69 -11.88 21.36
N THR A 37 7.20 -11.17 22.38
CA THR A 37 6.14 -11.66 23.27
C THR A 37 4.76 -11.59 22.62
N TYR A 38 4.48 -10.54 21.86
CA TYR A 38 3.15 -10.28 21.32
C TYR A 38 2.94 -10.72 19.89
N GLN A 39 4.01 -11.08 19.16
CA GLN A 39 3.96 -11.73 17.83
C GLN A 39 2.98 -11.03 16.86
N GLY A 40 2.98 -9.70 16.85
CA GLY A 40 2.14 -8.87 15.98
C GLY A 40 0.90 -8.27 16.65
N VAL A 41 0.54 -8.69 17.87
CA VAL A 41 -0.59 -8.10 18.63
C VAL A 41 -0.10 -6.87 19.42
N ASN A 42 0.16 -5.79 18.70
CA ASN A 42 0.89 -4.63 19.21
C ASN A 42 -0.02 -3.45 19.56
N TYR A 43 -0.83 -3.61 20.61
CA TYR A 43 -1.62 -2.48 21.11
C TYR A 43 -0.79 -1.59 22.04
N PRO A 44 -0.92 -0.25 21.94
CA PRO A 44 -0.17 0.69 22.78
C PRO A 44 -0.40 0.53 24.27
N ASN A 45 -1.57 0.01 24.68
CA ASN A 45 -1.91 -0.21 26.09
C ASN A 45 -1.34 -1.52 26.67
N LYS A 46 -0.65 -2.34 25.89
CA LYS A 46 0.02 -3.52 26.42
C LYS A 46 1.24 -3.12 27.23
N LYS A 47 1.44 -3.79 28.36
CA LYS A 47 2.48 -3.48 29.34
C LYS A 47 3.86 -3.19 28.72
N LEU A 48 4.38 -4.06 27.86
CA LEU A 48 5.71 -3.86 27.29
C LEU A 48 5.78 -2.68 26.31
N TRP A 49 4.70 -2.40 25.58
CA TRP A 49 4.62 -1.22 24.72
C TRP A 49 4.49 0.07 25.53
N VAL A 50 3.73 0.06 26.63
CA VAL A 50 3.67 1.19 27.57
C VAL A 50 5.05 1.48 28.15
N GLU A 51 5.77 0.45 28.61
CA GLU A 51 7.14 0.59 29.13
C GLU A 51 8.11 1.12 28.06
N ALA A 52 8.04 0.60 26.82
CA ALA A 52 8.88 1.07 25.72
C ALA A 52 8.61 2.55 25.39
N ILE A 53 7.35 2.95 25.32
CA ILE A 53 6.94 4.34 25.05
C ILE A 53 7.43 5.25 26.19
N ASP A 54 7.20 4.89 27.45
CA ASP A 54 7.61 5.69 28.63
C ASP A 54 9.14 5.92 28.63
N TYR A 55 9.93 4.89 28.39
CA TYR A 55 11.39 5.05 28.29
C TYR A 55 11.81 5.89 27.08
N GLY A 56 11.14 5.74 25.93
CA GLY A 56 11.46 6.56 24.75
C GLY A 56 11.10 8.03 24.95
N GLU A 57 9.97 8.33 25.61
CA GLU A 57 9.57 9.69 25.97
C GLU A 57 10.56 10.30 26.97
N LYS A 58 10.99 9.55 28.00
CA LYS A 58 12.04 9.98 28.95
C LYS A 58 13.39 10.26 28.28
N ALA A 59 13.76 9.49 27.26
CA ALA A 59 14.98 9.75 26.50
C ALA A 59 14.94 11.13 25.82
N ILE A 60 13.80 11.49 25.23
CA ILE A 60 13.58 12.81 24.61
C ILE A 60 13.47 13.91 25.66
N GLU A 61 12.85 13.66 26.82
CA GLU A 61 12.80 14.63 27.92
C GLU A 61 14.21 14.96 28.45
N ALA A 62 15.09 13.97 28.53
CA ALA A 62 16.47 14.15 28.97
C ALA A 62 17.36 14.84 27.92
N ASP A 63 17.07 14.67 26.62
CA ASP A 63 17.74 15.38 25.52
C ASP A 63 16.79 15.52 24.29
N PRO A 64 16.14 16.69 24.14
CA PRO A 64 15.19 16.93 23.04
C PRO A 64 15.79 17.01 21.64
N ASP A 65 17.13 17.08 21.52
CA ASP A 65 17.84 17.11 20.24
C ASP A 65 18.55 15.76 19.97
N PHE A 66 18.24 14.72 20.76
CA PHE A 66 18.79 13.37 20.59
C PHE A 66 18.14 12.66 19.40
N ILE A 67 18.82 12.68 18.26
CA ILE A 67 18.35 12.16 16.97
C ILE A 67 17.86 10.71 17.08
N GLU A 68 18.65 9.83 17.69
CA GLU A 68 18.32 8.40 17.76
C GLU A 68 17.10 8.12 18.66
N ALA A 69 16.84 8.95 19.69
CA ALA A 69 15.63 8.80 20.50
C ALA A 69 14.35 9.08 19.70
N HIS A 70 14.36 10.12 18.84
CA HIS A 70 13.25 10.38 17.93
C HIS A 70 13.06 9.23 16.93
N TYR A 71 14.15 8.72 16.35
CA TYR A 71 14.09 7.58 15.42
C TYR A 71 13.44 6.35 16.08
N HIS A 72 13.92 5.94 17.25
CA HIS A 72 13.42 4.75 17.93
C HIS A 72 12.01 4.93 18.51
N LEU A 73 11.67 6.10 19.06
CA LEU A 73 10.32 6.35 19.54
C LEU A 73 9.31 6.35 18.37
N ALA A 74 9.69 6.86 17.20
CA ALA A 74 8.87 6.75 16.00
C ALA A 74 8.62 5.28 15.60
N GLN A 75 9.64 4.42 15.69
CA GLN A 75 9.48 2.97 15.47
C GLN A 75 8.54 2.33 16.50
N ILE A 76 8.62 2.70 17.78
CA ILE A 76 7.71 2.20 18.80
C ILE A 76 6.26 2.58 18.47
N TYR A 77 6.03 3.83 18.06
CA TYR A 77 4.71 4.29 17.62
C TYR A 77 4.23 3.62 16.33
N GLN A 78 5.14 3.30 15.41
CA GLN A 78 4.84 2.45 14.24
C GLN A 78 4.28 1.11 14.68
N TYR A 79 5.00 0.37 15.54
CA TYR A 79 4.59 -0.97 15.94
C TYR A 79 3.21 -0.94 16.60
N THR A 80 2.88 0.17 17.28
CA THR A 80 1.62 0.36 18.00
C THR A 80 0.53 1.08 17.20
N ASN A 81 0.75 1.36 15.92
CA ASN A 81 -0.17 2.07 15.00
C ASN A 81 -0.62 3.46 15.51
N TRP A 82 0.25 4.17 16.23
CA TRP A 82 0.01 5.53 16.69
C TRP A 82 0.47 6.56 15.66
N TYR A 83 -0.20 6.59 14.49
CA TYR A 83 0.22 7.35 13.31
C TYR A 83 0.49 8.85 13.55
N TYR A 84 -0.30 9.51 14.40
CA TYR A 84 -0.07 10.92 14.73
C TYR A 84 1.22 11.14 15.54
N ARG A 85 1.48 10.28 16.52
CA ARG A 85 2.70 10.39 17.34
C ARG A 85 3.93 9.95 16.57
N GLU A 86 3.79 8.87 15.81
CA GLU A 86 4.78 8.43 14.85
C GLU A 86 5.20 9.56 13.90
N ALA A 87 4.24 10.22 13.26
CA ALA A 87 4.54 11.28 12.29
C ALA A 87 5.25 12.47 12.95
N ARG A 88 4.89 12.81 14.20
CA ARG A 88 5.60 13.84 14.97
C ARG A 88 7.07 13.48 15.16
N GLU A 89 7.37 12.26 15.58
CA GLU A 89 8.74 11.83 15.85
C GLU A 89 9.57 11.67 14.58
N TRP A 90 8.99 11.16 13.48
CA TRP A 90 9.69 11.16 12.18
C TRP A 90 9.99 12.57 11.69
N GLY A 91 9.06 13.51 11.87
CA GLY A 91 9.28 14.91 11.53
C GLY A 91 10.45 15.51 12.31
N ARG A 92 10.52 15.27 13.62
CA ARG A 92 11.63 15.72 14.48
C ARG A 92 12.97 15.07 14.10
N TYR A 93 12.97 13.77 13.82
CA TYR A 93 14.15 13.07 13.32
C TYR A 93 14.71 13.74 12.05
N ILE A 94 13.85 13.98 11.05
CA ILE A 94 14.23 14.62 9.78
C ILE A 94 14.75 16.04 10.01
N GLU A 95 14.04 16.84 10.82
CA GLU A 95 14.44 18.21 11.16
C GLU A 95 15.84 18.24 11.76
N LEU A 96 16.13 17.36 12.73
CA LEU A 96 17.43 17.31 13.40
C LEU A 96 18.54 16.82 12.47
N ILE A 97 18.27 15.80 11.64
CA ILE A 97 19.22 15.32 10.63
C ILE A 97 19.62 16.44 9.67
N GLN A 98 18.65 17.22 9.20
CA GLN A 98 18.89 18.34 8.28
C GLN A 98 19.60 19.51 8.99
N LYS A 99 19.13 19.90 10.18
CA LYS A 99 19.67 21.02 10.96
C LYS A 99 21.11 20.78 11.40
N LYS A 100 21.46 19.54 11.76
CA LYS A 100 22.82 19.14 12.16
C LYS A 100 23.68 18.68 10.98
N GLU A 101 23.19 18.81 9.75
CA GLU A 101 23.88 18.44 8.50
C GLU A 101 24.47 17.01 8.56
N VAL A 102 23.63 16.07 9.02
CA VAL A 102 24.05 14.70 9.26
C VAL A 102 24.18 13.93 7.96
N ILE A 103 25.43 13.71 7.52
CA ILE A 103 25.73 13.06 6.24
C ILE A 103 26.48 11.75 6.47
N SER A 104 25.80 10.63 6.23
CA SER A 104 26.38 9.30 6.14
C SER A 104 25.46 8.36 5.35
N PRO A 105 25.97 7.27 4.75
CA PRO A 105 25.10 6.29 4.08
C PRO A 105 24.01 5.71 5.00
N GLU A 106 24.33 5.52 6.29
CA GLU A 106 23.34 5.09 7.29
C GLU A 106 22.27 6.17 7.53
N ALA A 107 22.68 7.43 7.66
CA ALA A 107 21.75 8.55 7.85
C ALA A 107 20.84 8.73 6.63
N GLU A 108 21.36 8.59 5.41
CA GLU A 108 20.56 8.63 4.17
C GLU A 108 19.54 7.49 4.11
N GLN A 109 19.95 6.26 4.47
CA GLN A 109 19.04 5.13 4.54
C GLN A 109 17.91 5.34 5.57
N LYS A 110 18.27 5.77 6.78
CA LYS A 110 17.30 6.07 7.84
C LYS A 110 16.40 7.26 7.46
N LEU A 111 16.93 8.26 6.75
CA LEU A 111 16.18 9.42 6.25
C LEU A 111 15.15 9.02 5.19
N SER A 112 15.54 8.21 4.21
CA SER A 112 14.61 7.64 3.23
C SER A 112 13.52 6.83 3.92
N PHE A 113 13.88 6.02 4.91
CA PHE A 113 12.93 5.26 5.70
C PHE A 113 11.95 6.18 6.44
N ALA A 114 12.43 7.22 7.14
CA ALA A 114 11.57 8.17 7.85
C ALA A 114 10.58 8.87 6.92
N TYR A 115 11.01 9.29 5.73
CA TYR A 115 10.10 9.85 4.72
C TYR A 115 9.05 8.85 4.26
N TYR A 116 9.43 7.61 3.98
CA TYR A 116 8.48 6.55 3.65
C TYR A 116 7.43 6.38 4.75
N ARG A 117 7.86 6.35 6.01
CA ARG A 117 6.94 6.14 7.14
C ARG A 117 6.01 7.32 7.36
N LEU A 118 6.47 8.56 7.15
CA LEU A 118 5.59 9.74 7.11
C LEU A 118 4.56 9.64 5.98
N GLY A 119 4.99 9.21 4.80
CA GLY A 119 4.11 8.99 3.65
C GLY A 119 3.03 7.96 3.96
N TYR A 120 3.42 6.82 4.53
CA TYR A 120 2.48 5.78 4.96
C TYR A 120 1.52 6.28 6.06
N ALA A 121 2.03 6.98 7.07
CA ALA A 121 1.19 7.56 8.13
C ALA A 121 0.23 8.62 7.58
N ALA A 122 0.59 9.35 6.53
CA ALA A 122 -0.32 10.26 5.82
C ALA A 122 -1.39 9.52 5.02
N TYR A 123 -1.03 8.44 4.32
CA TYR A 123 -1.99 7.57 3.63
C TYR A 123 -3.08 7.03 4.59
N GLN A 124 -2.68 6.57 5.79
CA GLN A 124 -3.61 6.07 6.80
C GLN A 124 -4.56 7.15 7.36
N ARG A 125 -4.20 8.43 7.20
CA ARG A 125 -5.02 9.59 7.58
C ARG A 125 -5.81 10.16 6.40
N GLU A 126 -5.78 9.49 5.24
CA GLU A 126 -6.37 9.97 3.97
C GLU A 126 -5.79 11.33 3.50
N ASP A 127 -4.60 11.67 3.98
CA ASP A 127 -3.84 12.85 3.58
C ASP A 127 -2.98 12.49 2.36
N TYR A 128 -3.61 12.45 1.19
CA TYR A 128 -2.97 12.00 -0.05
C TYR A 128 -1.90 12.98 -0.55
N ASP A 129 -2.09 14.29 -0.37
CA ASP A 129 -1.08 15.30 -0.71
C ASP A 129 0.20 15.09 0.13
N GLY A 130 0.06 14.94 1.46
CA GLY A 130 1.18 14.65 2.34
C GLY A 130 1.82 13.29 2.04
N CYS A 131 1.00 12.27 1.74
CA CYS A 131 1.46 10.95 1.34
C CYS A 131 2.38 11.04 0.12
N THR A 132 1.90 11.63 -0.97
CA THR A 132 2.65 11.80 -2.22
C THR A 132 3.94 12.58 -1.97
N LEU A 133 3.88 13.70 -1.25
CA LEU A 133 5.06 14.53 -0.95
C LEU A 133 6.15 13.74 -0.23
N TYR A 134 5.81 13.03 0.85
CA TYR A 134 6.81 12.32 1.66
C TYR A 134 7.35 11.09 0.94
N LEU A 135 6.52 10.35 0.20
CA LEU A 135 7.01 9.20 -0.55
C LEU A 135 7.91 9.61 -1.73
N GLN A 136 7.63 10.76 -2.37
CA GLN A 136 8.53 11.34 -3.38
C GLN A 136 9.90 11.68 -2.77
N LYS A 137 9.93 12.32 -1.60
CA LYS A 137 11.18 12.57 -0.87
C LYS A 137 11.91 11.28 -0.50
N ALA A 138 11.19 10.21 -0.16
CA ALA A 138 11.81 8.92 0.11
C ALA A 138 12.55 8.39 -1.13
N VAL A 139 11.92 8.40 -2.30
CA VAL A 139 12.56 7.91 -3.54
C VAL A 139 13.60 8.88 -4.11
N GLU A 140 13.56 10.17 -3.77
CA GLU A 140 14.64 11.12 -4.05
C GLU A 140 15.92 10.80 -3.26
N VAL A 141 15.78 10.38 -2.01
CA VAL A 141 16.91 9.95 -1.16
C VAL A 141 17.38 8.54 -1.55
N SER A 142 16.45 7.61 -1.75
CA SER A 142 16.74 6.23 -2.17
C SER A 142 15.84 5.79 -3.31
N SER A 143 16.38 5.89 -4.53
CA SER A 143 15.63 5.60 -5.77
C SER A 143 15.16 4.15 -5.91
N GLU A 144 15.76 3.22 -5.16
CA GLU A 144 15.42 1.79 -5.14
C GLU A 144 14.57 1.38 -3.93
N MET A 145 13.98 2.35 -3.21
CA MET A 145 13.08 2.04 -2.09
C MET A 145 11.75 1.46 -2.57
N THR A 146 11.68 0.14 -2.66
CA THR A 146 10.50 -0.61 -3.15
C THR A 146 9.21 -0.25 -2.42
N GLU A 147 9.25 -0.12 -1.09
CA GLU A 147 8.08 0.24 -0.29
C GLU A 147 7.54 1.63 -0.66
N ALA A 148 8.42 2.59 -0.93
CA ALA A 148 8.01 3.93 -1.31
C ALA A 148 7.34 3.93 -2.70
N HIS A 149 7.92 3.23 -3.68
CA HIS A 149 7.30 3.04 -5.00
C HIS A 149 5.96 2.30 -4.91
N TYR A 150 5.85 1.28 -4.04
CA TYR A 150 4.59 0.58 -3.79
C TYR A 150 3.49 1.54 -3.32
N TRP A 151 3.78 2.38 -2.32
CA TRP A 151 2.78 3.31 -1.80
C TRP A 151 2.51 4.50 -2.74
N LEU A 152 3.52 4.97 -3.50
CA LEU A 152 3.32 5.95 -4.58
C LEU A 152 2.35 5.40 -5.61
N ALA A 153 2.56 4.16 -6.04
CA ALA A 153 1.70 3.52 -7.01
C ALA A 153 0.25 3.46 -6.52
N ARG A 154 0.04 3.15 -5.23
CA ARG A 154 -1.29 3.10 -4.63
C ARG A 154 -1.94 4.47 -4.50
N VAL A 155 -1.24 5.48 -3.97
CA VAL A 155 -1.83 6.82 -3.81
C VAL A 155 -2.13 7.46 -5.16
N PHE A 156 -1.26 7.31 -6.17
CA PHE A 156 -1.54 7.77 -7.53
C PHE A 156 -2.76 7.08 -8.14
N TYR A 157 -2.99 5.79 -7.84
CA TYR A 157 -4.21 5.13 -8.28
C TYR A 157 -5.46 5.76 -7.66
N GLU A 158 -5.44 6.05 -6.35
CA GLU A 158 -6.56 6.69 -5.66
C GLU A 158 -6.85 8.09 -6.24
N GLU A 159 -5.81 8.90 -6.46
CA GLU A 159 -5.87 10.22 -7.08
C GLU A 159 -6.31 10.19 -8.56
N GLY A 160 -6.39 9.01 -9.19
CA GLY A 160 -6.73 8.87 -10.62
C GLY A 160 -5.57 9.13 -11.57
N ARG A 161 -4.35 9.32 -11.05
CA ARG A 161 -3.10 9.49 -11.80
C ARG A 161 -2.57 8.13 -12.29
N LEU A 162 -3.33 7.50 -13.18
CA LEU A 162 -3.09 6.11 -13.57
C LEU A 162 -1.73 5.86 -14.22
N ASN A 163 -1.20 6.81 -15.00
CA ASN A 163 0.12 6.66 -15.63
C ASN A 163 1.25 6.70 -14.59
N ASP A 164 1.17 7.62 -13.61
CA ASP A 164 2.16 7.72 -12.53
C ASP A 164 2.10 6.46 -11.64
N SER A 165 0.89 5.96 -11.40
CA SER A 165 0.65 4.69 -10.71
C SER A 165 1.31 3.52 -11.45
N LEU A 166 1.12 3.45 -12.78
CA LEU A 166 1.70 2.41 -13.62
C LEU A 166 3.23 2.44 -13.57
N SER A 167 3.85 3.62 -13.73
CA SER A 167 5.30 3.77 -13.65
C SER A 167 5.87 3.36 -12.29
N SER A 168 5.17 3.68 -11.21
CA SER A 168 5.58 3.28 -9.86
C SER A 168 5.47 1.76 -9.67
N TRP A 169 4.42 1.11 -10.19
CA TRP A 169 4.31 -0.36 -10.18
C TRP A 169 5.38 -1.04 -11.04
N GLN A 170 5.74 -0.46 -12.19
CA GLN A 170 6.85 -0.94 -13.01
C GLN A 170 8.14 -0.92 -12.20
N LYS A 171 8.39 0.18 -11.47
CA LYS A 171 9.59 0.28 -10.65
C LYS A 171 9.66 -0.76 -9.54
N VAL A 172 8.53 -1.06 -8.88
CA VAL A 172 8.44 -2.16 -7.90
C VAL A 172 8.83 -3.49 -8.54
N LEU A 173 8.28 -3.81 -9.71
CA LEU A 173 8.55 -5.07 -10.42
C LEU A 173 9.96 -5.15 -11.04
N GLU A 174 10.57 -4.01 -11.37
CA GLU A 174 11.98 -3.94 -11.79
C GLU A 174 12.93 -4.29 -10.64
N ILE A 175 12.65 -3.79 -9.43
CA ILE A 175 13.48 -4.03 -8.24
C ILE A 175 13.25 -5.44 -7.70
N ASP A 176 11.99 -5.85 -7.56
CA ASP A 176 11.58 -7.17 -7.10
C ASP A 176 10.40 -7.71 -7.93
N PRO A 177 10.66 -8.55 -8.93
CA PRO A 177 9.62 -9.18 -9.76
C PRO A 177 8.63 -10.05 -8.97
N TYR A 178 8.98 -10.47 -7.76
CA TYR A 178 8.15 -11.33 -6.90
C TYR A 178 7.50 -10.57 -5.75
N TYR A 179 7.56 -9.23 -5.77
CA TYR A 179 6.99 -8.42 -4.70
C TYR A 179 5.49 -8.72 -4.51
N PRO A 180 5.02 -8.98 -3.28
CA PRO A 180 3.67 -9.47 -3.05
C PRO A 180 2.59 -8.58 -3.69
N ARG A 181 1.78 -9.20 -4.55
CA ARG A 181 0.64 -8.58 -5.27
C ARG A 181 1.03 -7.44 -6.22
N ALA A 182 2.30 -7.11 -6.42
CA ALA A 182 2.70 -6.03 -7.33
C ALA A 182 2.20 -6.27 -8.76
N GLN A 183 2.37 -7.49 -9.29
CA GLN A 183 1.86 -7.86 -10.62
C GLN A 183 0.33 -7.70 -10.73
N TYR A 184 -0.41 -8.07 -9.67
CA TYR A 184 -1.86 -7.91 -9.64
C TYR A 184 -2.25 -6.43 -9.75
N PHE A 185 -1.63 -5.56 -8.94
CA PHE A 185 -1.93 -4.13 -8.98
C PHE A 185 -1.48 -3.50 -10.29
N TYR A 186 -0.31 -3.87 -10.83
CA TYR A 186 0.15 -3.46 -12.16
C TYR A 186 -0.90 -3.76 -13.24
N THR A 187 -1.36 -5.02 -13.33
CA THR A 187 -2.42 -5.41 -14.30
C THR A 187 -3.73 -4.67 -14.05
N LYS A 188 -4.09 -4.41 -12.79
CA LYS A 188 -5.27 -3.61 -12.45
C LYS A 188 -5.17 -2.17 -12.98
N VAL A 189 -4.00 -1.54 -12.87
CA VAL A 189 -3.77 -0.19 -13.41
C VAL A 189 -3.80 -0.21 -14.94
N GLU A 190 -3.15 -1.18 -15.60
CA GLU A 190 -3.19 -1.32 -17.06
C GLU A 190 -4.63 -1.47 -17.57
N ASN A 191 -5.44 -2.32 -16.93
CA ASN A 191 -6.83 -2.47 -17.30
C ASN A 191 -7.66 -1.21 -17.00
N SER A 192 -7.36 -0.49 -15.92
CA SER A 192 -8.01 0.78 -15.61
C SER A 192 -7.69 1.85 -16.66
N ILE A 193 -6.46 1.88 -17.19
CA ILE A 193 -6.07 2.76 -18.30
C ILE A 193 -6.80 2.35 -19.58
N LYS A 194 -6.82 1.04 -19.87
CA LYS A 194 -7.40 0.50 -21.11
C LYS A 194 -8.92 0.68 -21.18
N TYR A 195 -9.62 0.40 -20.09
CA TYR A 195 -11.08 0.34 -20.08
C TYR A 195 -11.75 1.51 -19.33
N GLY A 196 -10.97 2.33 -18.63
CA GLY A 196 -11.48 3.34 -17.69
C GLY A 196 -11.54 2.79 -16.27
N LYS A 197 -11.10 3.60 -15.29
CA LYS A 197 -11.01 3.22 -13.87
C LYS A 197 -12.37 2.79 -13.32
N GLU A 198 -13.42 3.54 -13.61
CA GLU A 198 -14.79 3.28 -13.14
C GLU A 198 -15.34 1.99 -13.76
N ALA A 199 -15.19 1.83 -15.09
CA ALA A 199 -15.64 0.63 -15.79
C ALA A 199 -14.93 -0.64 -15.27
N TYR A 200 -13.61 -0.58 -15.09
CA TYR A 200 -12.84 -1.69 -14.57
C TYR A 200 -13.15 -1.99 -13.10
N SER A 201 -13.33 -0.96 -12.27
CA SER A 201 -13.71 -1.13 -10.86
C SER A 201 -15.06 -1.86 -10.73
N HIS A 202 -16.07 -1.46 -11.50
CA HIS A 202 -17.36 -2.14 -11.54
C HIS A 202 -17.24 -3.57 -12.07
N TYR A 203 -16.39 -3.81 -13.08
CA TYR A 203 -16.13 -5.16 -13.57
C TYR A 203 -15.50 -6.07 -12.50
N GLU A 204 -14.49 -5.59 -11.76
CA GLU A 204 -13.88 -6.36 -10.67
C GLU A 204 -14.88 -6.64 -9.53
N ALA A 205 -15.71 -5.65 -9.16
CA ALA A 205 -16.77 -5.85 -8.18
C ALA A 205 -17.77 -6.92 -8.65
N GLY A 206 -18.20 -6.86 -9.91
CA GLY A 206 -19.09 -7.86 -10.51
C GLY A 206 -18.50 -9.27 -10.51
N TYR A 207 -17.20 -9.40 -10.77
CA TYR A 207 -16.49 -10.69 -10.70
C TYR A 207 -16.49 -11.27 -9.28
N ASN A 208 -16.15 -10.45 -8.28
CA ASN A 208 -16.14 -10.88 -6.88
C ASN A 208 -17.53 -11.29 -6.37
N LEU A 209 -18.59 -10.61 -6.81
CA LEU A 209 -19.98 -10.95 -6.46
C LEU A 209 -20.45 -12.22 -7.17
N TYR A 210 -20.04 -12.42 -8.42
CA TYR A 210 -20.30 -13.65 -9.16
C TYR A 210 -19.70 -14.88 -8.45
N GLU A 211 -18.45 -14.79 -7.99
CA GLU A 211 -17.79 -15.88 -7.25
C GLU A 211 -18.51 -16.21 -5.92
N GLN A 212 -19.18 -15.21 -5.33
CA GLN A 212 -20.03 -15.37 -4.14
C GLN A 212 -21.46 -15.85 -4.46
N ARG A 213 -21.79 -16.07 -5.74
CA ARG A 213 -23.14 -16.39 -6.24
C ARG A 213 -24.21 -15.33 -5.95
N LEU A 214 -23.79 -14.08 -5.73
CA LEU A 214 -24.66 -12.91 -5.57
C LEU A 214 -24.96 -12.35 -6.97
N PHE A 215 -25.81 -13.06 -7.70
CA PHE A 215 -25.99 -12.85 -9.14
C PHE A 215 -26.68 -11.53 -9.49
N GLU A 216 -27.65 -11.09 -8.70
CA GLU A 216 -28.36 -9.83 -8.91
C GLU A 216 -27.42 -8.62 -8.76
N GLU A 217 -26.59 -8.62 -7.72
CA GLU A 217 -25.59 -7.61 -7.46
C GLU A 217 -24.48 -7.66 -8.53
N ALA A 218 -24.03 -8.86 -8.92
CA ALA A 218 -23.05 -9.01 -10.00
C ALA A 218 -23.57 -8.45 -11.34
N ILE A 219 -24.85 -8.72 -11.68
CA ILE A 219 -25.49 -8.13 -12.87
C ILE A 219 -25.50 -6.61 -12.79
N TYR A 220 -25.83 -6.04 -11.62
CA TYR A 220 -25.83 -4.59 -11.43
C TYR A 220 -24.43 -3.99 -11.71
N GLU A 221 -23.39 -4.58 -11.13
CA GLU A 221 -22.01 -4.13 -11.30
C GLU A 221 -21.55 -4.24 -12.76
N TYR A 222 -21.76 -5.39 -13.42
CA TYR A 222 -21.40 -5.50 -14.84
C TYR A 222 -22.21 -4.56 -15.75
N ARG A 223 -23.47 -4.24 -15.40
CA ARG A 223 -24.26 -3.22 -16.09
C ARG A 223 -23.67 -1.82 -15.91
N GLN A 224 -23.14 -1.49 -14.73
CA GLN A 224 -22.41 -0.22 -14.56
C GLN A 224 -21.12 -0.23 -15.37
N ALA A 225 -20.37 -1.34 -15.39
CA ALA A 225 -19.15 -1.46 -16.17
C ALA A 225 -19.38 -1.14 -17.66
N VAL A 226 -20.40 -1.74 -18.28
CA VAL A 226 -20.75 -1.45 -19.70
C VAL A 226 -21.34 -0.06 -19.90
N ARG A 227 -21.93 0.55 -18.86
CA ARG A 227 -22.43 1.93 -18.90
C ARG A 227 -21.28 2.94 -18.92
N TYR A 228 -20.22 2.70 -18.16
CA TYR A 228 -19.01 3.53 -18.19
C TYR A 228 -18.16 3.27 -19.45
N ASN A 229 -18.13 2.04 -19.94
CA ASN A 229 -17.47 1.69 -21.18
C ASN A 229 -18.25 0.63 -21.97
N SER A 230 -18.95 1.08 -23.02
CA SER A 230 -19.77 0.22 -23.89
C SER A 230 -18.96 -0.72 -24.78
N ASP A 231 -17.63 -0.58 -24.81
CA ASP A 231 -16.73 -1.46 -25.56
C ASP A 231 -16.03 -2.48 -24.64
N PHE A 232 -16.47 -2.58 -23.38
CA PHE A 232 -15.92 -3.55 -22.43
C PHE A 232 -16.52 -4.94 -22.61
N SER A 233 -16.09 -5.62 -23.68
CA SER A 233 -16.51 -6.98 -24.09
C SER A 233 -16.59 -7.99 -22.92
N SER A 234 -15.59 -8.01 -22.03
CA SER A 234 -15.59 -8.95 -20.90
C SER A 234 -16.78 -8.77 -19.94
N ALA A 235 -17.28 -7.54 -19.74
CA ALA A 235 -18.45 -7.30 -18.90
C ALA A 235 -19.73 -7.87 -19.54
N TYR A 236 -19.92 -7.71 -20.86
CA TYR A 236 -21.00 -8.38 -21.59
C TYR A 236 -20.89 -9.90 -21.50
N TYR A 237 -19.68 -10.45 -21.61
CA TYR A 237 -19.48 -11.89 -21.52
C TYR A 237 -19.99 -12.47 -20.19
N TRP A 238 -19.67 -11.80 -19.07
CA TRP A 238 -20.12 -12.23 -17.75
C TRP A 238 -21.62 -11.99 -17.51
N LEU A 239 -22.19 -10.89 -18.01
CA LEU A 239 -23.65 -10.71 -18.03
C LEU A 239 -24.33 -11.87 -18.73
N GLY A 240 -23.83 -12.25 -19.91
CA GLY A 240 -24.35 -13.38 -20.67
C GLY A 240 -24.30 -14.67 -19.87
N ARG A 241 -23.17 -14.94 -19.22
CA ARG A 241 -22.98 -16.11 -18.37
C ARG A 241 -23.95 -16.16 -17.19
N ILE A 242 -24.11 -15.06 -16.46
CA ILE A 242 -25.04 -15.02 -15.32
C ILE A 242 -26.48 -15.21 -15.79
N TYR A 243 -26.89 -14.54 -16.88
CA TYR A 243 -28.24 -14.72 -17.42
C TYR A 243 -28.49 -16.18 -17.83
N TYR A 244 -27.50 -16.84 -18.44
CA TYR A 244 -27.60 -18.25 -18.81
C TYR A 244 -27.75 -19.16 -17.58
N GLU A 245 -26.94 -18.95 -16.55
CA GLU A 245 -27.02 -19.72 -15.28
C GLU A 245 -28.36 -19.55 -14.56
N ARG A 246 -29.03 -18.41 -14.77
CA ARG A 246 -30.37 -18.12 -14.25
C ARG A 246 -31.52 -18.56 -15.17
N GLY A 247 -31.23 -19.20 -16.31
CA GLY A 247 -32.23 -19.66 -17.27
C GLY A 247 -32.80 -18.56 -18.19
N ASN A 248 -32.26 -17.34 -18.12
CA ASN A 248 -32.66 -16.22 -18.97
C ASN A 248 -31.88 -16.26 -20.29
N TYR A 249 -32.16 -17.27 -21.12
CA TYR A 249 -31.35 -17.59 -22.29
C TYR A 249 -31.39 -16.52 -23.39
N ARG A 250 -32.48 -15.77 -23.53
CA ARG A 250 -32.61 -14.68 -24.51
C ARG A 250 -31.68 -13.52 -24.17
N GLU A 251 -31.68 -13.09 -22.91
CA GLU A 251 -30.78 -12.07 -22.38
C GLU A 251 -29.32 -12.53 -22.47
N ALA A 252 -29.05 -13.81 -22.20
CA ALA A 252 -27.72 -14.39 -22.36
C ALA A 252 -27.21 -14.27 -23.81
N ALA A 253 -28.02 -14.71 -24.77
CA ALA A 253 -27.72 -14.61 -26.21
C ALA A 253 -27.50 -13.16 -26.64
N SER A 254 -28.33 -12.22 -26.17
CA SER A 254 -28.16 -10.79 -26.47
C SER A 254 -26.79 -10.27 -26.02
N ASN A 255 -26.34 -10.63 -24.82
CA ASN A 255 -25.05 -10.16 -24.30
C ASN A 255 -23.87 -10.80 -25.06
N TRP A 256 -23.93 -12.09 -25.40
CA TRP A 256 -22.88 -12.71 -26.22
C TRP A 256 -22.85 -12.23 -27.67
N LYS A 257 -23.98 -11.75 -28.23
CA LYS A 257 -23.99 -11.02 -29.50
C LYS A 257 -23.21 -9.71 -29.41
N GLU A 258 -23.33 -8.96 -28.32
CA GLU A 258 -22.51 -7.76 -28.10
C GLU A 258 -21.01 -8.10 -27.96
N VAL A 259 -20.67 -9.20 -27.28
CA VAL A 259 -19.27 -9.69 -27.25
C VAL A 259 -18.75 -9.94 -28.67
N LEU A 260 -19.50 -10.62 -29.52
CA LEU A 260 -19.10 -10.90 -30.90
C LEU A 260 -19.12 -9.66 -31.80
N ARG A 261 -19.91 -8.63 -31.47
CA ARG A 261 -19.85 -7.34 -32.15
C ARG A 261 -18.51 -6.63 -31.89
N LEU A 262 -18.02 -6.72 -30.66
CA LEU A 262 -16.75 -6.12 -30.21
C LEU A 262 -15.52 -6.97 -30.56
N GLU A 263 -15.66 -8.29 -30.46
CA GLU A 263 -14.62 -9.29 -30.68
C GLU A 263 -15.16 -10.41 -31.58
N PRO A 264 -15.20 -10.22 -32.92
CA PRO A 264 -15.81 -11.18 -33.85
C PRO A 264 -15.21 -12.60 -33.82
N GLU A 265 -13.96 -12.73 -33.37
CA GLU A 265 -13.24 -14.01 -33.29
C GLU A 265 -13.33 -14.67 -31.90
N ASN A 266 -14.17 -14.16 -31.00
CA ASN A 266 -14.31 -14.71 -29.65
C ASN A 266 -15.06 -16.06 -29.65
N LYS A 267 -14.30 -17.14 -29.83
CA LYS A 267 -14.80 -18.53 -29.87
C LYS A 267 -15.59 -18.92 -28.62
N LYS A 268 -15.26 -18.36 -27.45
CA LYS A 268 -16.00 -18.65 -26.20
C LYS A 268 -17.40 -18.04 -26.26
N ALA A 269 -17.53 -16.80 -26.71
CA ALA A 269 -18.83 -16.15 -26.89
C ALA A 269 -19.67 -16.83 -27.97
N GLU A 270 -19.06 -17.22 -29.10
CA GLU A 270 -19.73 -17.98 -30.15
C GLU A 270 -20.30 -19.31 -29.64
N TYR A 271 -19.50 -20.07 -28.88
CA TYR A 271 -19.94 -21.31 -28.27
C TYR A 271 -21.15 -21.09 -27.35
N TRP A 272 -21.05 -20.13 -26.43
CA TRP A 272 -22.08 -19.87 -25.44
C TRP A 272 -23.35 -19.28 -26.06
N LEU A 273 -23.22 -18.44 -27.08
CA LEU A 273 -24.34 -17.95 -27.86
C LEU A 273 -25.16 -19.10 -28.44
N ARG A 274 -24.51 -20.06 -29.10
CA ARG A 274 -25.18 -21.26 -29.62
C ARG A 274 -25.88 -22.07 -28.52
N GLN A 275 -25.26 -22.18 -27.35
CA GLN A 275 -25.89 -22.87 -26.21
C GLN A 275 -27.13 -22.13 -25.69
N ALA A 276 -27.09 -20.79 -25.59
CA ALA A 276 -28.26 -20.00 -25.21
C ALA A 276 -29.38 -20.10 -26.23
N GLU A 277 -29.07 -19.99 -27.52
CA GLU A 277 -30.08 -20.06 -28.59
C GLU A 277 -30.78 -21.43 -28.57
N LYS A 278 -30.03 -22.53 -28.41
CA LYS A 278 -30.60 -23.88 -28.31
C LYS A 278 -31.52 -24.09 -27.10
N GLN A 279 -31.24 -23.45 -25.96
CA GLN A 279 -32.04 -23.59 -24.74
C GLN A 279 -33.24 -22.63 -24.70
N GLY A 280 -33.22 -21.59 -25.54
CA GLY A 280 -34.28 -20.58 -25.64
C GLY A 280 -35.36 -20.87 -26.68
N GLU A 281 -35.17 -21.91 -27.49
CA GLU A 281 -36.16 -22.52 -28.41
C GLU A 281 -37.15 -23.43 -27.66
#